data_AF-A0A7G6STJ5-F1
#
_entry.id   AF-A0A7G6STJ5-F1
#
_cell.length_a   1.000
_cell.length_b   1.000
_cell.length_c   1.000
_cell.angle_alpha   90.00
_cell.angle_beta   90.00
_cell.angle_gamma   90.00
#
_symmetry.space_group_name_H-M   'P 1'
#
loop_
_entity.id
_entity.type
_entity.pdbx_description
1 polymer ?
#
loop_
_entity_poly.entity_id
_entity_poly.type
_entity_poly.pdbx_seq_one_letter_code
_entity_poly.pdbx_strand_id
1 'polypeptide(L)' 'MKLNEAADNGGRVVNVIWQPEREVINREYHDDVRLPVLAGYIIILEYFE' A
#
# COMPACT_ATOMS: atom_id res chain seq x y z
N MET A 1 1.13 -2.47 10.96
CA MET A 1 2.59 -2.41 11.16
C MET A 1 3.01 -0.97 11.01
N LYS A 2 3.61 -0.37 12.04
CA LYS A 2 4.15 0.99 11.94
C LYS A 2 5.47 0.92 11.19
N LEU A 3 5.78 1.89 10.34
CA LEU A 3 7.09 2.01 9.66
C LEU A 3 8.27 1.80 10.62
N ASN A 4 8.13 2.31 11.84
CA ASN A 4 9.12 2.18 12.90
C ASN A 4 9.39 0.71 13.25
N GLU A 5 8.36 -0.13 13.34
CA GLU A 5 8.52 -1.57 13.61
C GLU A 5 9.28 -2.27 12.48
N ALA A 6 9.12 -1.84 11.22
CA ALA A 6 9.87 -2.40 10.11
C ALA A 6 11.36 -1.99 10.16
N ALA A 7 11.65 -0.73 10.53
CA ALA A 7 13.01 -0.24 10.71
C ALA A 7 13.72 -0.95 11.89
N ASP A 8 13.02 -1.17 13.01
CA ASP A 8 13.55 -1.87 14.18
C ASP A 8 13.87 -3.34 13.88
N ASN A 9 13.22 -3.94 12.87
CA ASN A 9 13.48 -5.31 12.39
C ASN A 9 14.48 -5.37 11.22
N GLY A 10 15.30 -4.34 11.02
CA GLY A 10 16.33 -4.32 9.97
C GLY A 10 15.80 -4.04 8.56
N GLY A 11 14.51 -3.68 8.42
CA GLY A 11 13.90 -3.32 7.15
C GLY A 11 14.37 -1.95 6.66
N ARG A 12 14.82 -1.89 5.41
CA ARG A 12 15.18 -0.66 4.71
C ARG A 12 14.06 -0.23 3.78
N VAL A 13 13.66 1.04 3.85
CA VAL A 13 12.74 1.62 2.85
C VAL A 13 13.49 1.76 1.52
N VAL A 14 12.97 1.10 0.49
CA VAL A 14 13.52 1.16 -0.87
C VAL A 14 12.77 2.20 -1.71
N ASN A 15 11.46 2.33 -1.50
CA ASN A 15 10.64 3.28 -2.25
C ASN A 15 9.40 3.71 -1.46
N VAL A 16 8.95 4.94 -1.72
CA VAL A 16 7.71 5.50 -1.19
C VAL A 16 6.94 6.13 -2.34
N ILE A 17 5.73 5.65 -2.59
CA ILE A 17 4.90 6.09 -3.71
C ILE A 17 3.62 6.69 -3.15
N TRP A 18 3.36 7.96 -3.44
CA TRP A 18 2.07 8.58 -3.16
C TRP A 18 1.00 8.03 -4.12
N GLN A 19 -0.17 7.72 -3.59
CA GLN A 19 -1.34 7.30 -4.35
C GLN A 19 -2.49 8.26 -4.02
N PRO A 20 -3.02 9.00 -5.00
CA PRO A 20 -4.20 9.83 -4.79
C PRO A 20 -5.46 8.97 -4.62
N GLU A 21 -6.54 9.60 -4.16
CA GLU A 21 -7.87 8.98 -4.13
C GLU A 21 -8.27 8.51 -5.54
N ARG A 22 -8.84 7.31 -5.62
CA ARG A 22 -9.30 6.73 -6.90
C ARG A 22 -10.44 5.75 -6.72
N GLU A 23 -11.17 5.49 -7.78
CA GLU A 23 -12.13 4.38 -7.84
C GLU A 23 -11.47 3.14 -8.43
N VAL A 24 -11.73 1.97 -7.83
CA VAL A 24 -11.32 0.67 -8.39
C VAL A 24 -12.55 -0.18 -8.68
N ILE A 25 -12.52 -0.90 -9.81
CA ILE A 25 -13.56 -1.84 -10.18
C ILE A 25 -13.25 -3.15 -9.47
N ASN A 26 -14.15 -3.59 -8.58
CA ASN A 26 -13.98 -4.87 -7.92
C ASN A 26 -14.47 -6.00 -8.84
N ARG A 27 -13.53 -6.67 -9.52
CA ARG A 27 -13.82 -7.76 -10.46
C ARG A 27 -14.28 -9.06 -9.78
N GLU A 28 -14.25 -9.16 -8.45
CA GLU A 28 -14.79 -10.31 -7.72
C GLU A 28 -16.31 -10.23 -7.54
N TYR A 29 -16.88 -9.03 -7.63
CA TYR A 29 -18.33 -8.86 -7.69
C TYR A 29 -18.73 -8.89 -9.16
N HIS A 30 -19.71 -9.72 -9.51
CA HIS A 30 -20.24 -9.84 -10.87
C HIS A 30 -20.89 -8.55 -11.39
N ASP A 31 -21.17 -7.60 -10.48
CA ASP A 31 -21.61 -6.25 -10.79
C ASP A 31 -20.40 -5.30 -10.85
N ASP A 32 -20.41 -4.33 -11.77
CA ASP A 32 -19.39 -3.28 -11.94
C ASP A 32 -19.37 -2.29 -10.73
N VAL A 33 -19.19 -2.81 -9.52
CA VAL A 33 -19.15 -2.03 -8.29
C VAL A 33 -17.83 -1.29 -8.24
N ARG A 34 -17.94 0.04 -8.36
CA ARG A 34 -16.82 0.96 -8.16
C ARG A 34 -16.67 1.25 -6.68
N LEU A 35 -15.53 0.89 -6.13
CA LEU A 35 -15.20 1.14 -4.73
C LEU A 35 -14.23 2.31 -4.63
N PRO A 36 -14.52 3.33 -3.78
CA PRO A 36 -13.58 4.40 -3.53
C PRO A 36 -12.41 3.88 -2.70
N VAL A 37 -11.20 4.23 -3.13
CA VAL A 37 -9.95 3.99 -2.42
C VAL A 37 -9.42 5.34 -1.98
N LEU A 38 -9.24 5.50 -0.67
CA LEU A 38 -8.70 6.73 -0.08
C LEU A 38 -7.23 6.92 -0.46
N ALA A 39 -6.78 8.16 -0.47
CA ALA A 39 -5.39 8.48 -0.73
C ALA A 39 -4.48 7.91 0.35
N GLY A 40 -3.26 7.56 -0.04
CA GLY A 40 -2.29 6.97 0.86
C GLY A 40 -0.91 6.80 0.23
N TYR A 41 0.00 6.24 1.02
CA TYR A 41 1.35 5.91 0.56
C TYR A 41 1.50 4.40 0.44
N ILE A 42 2.10 3.95 -0.66
CA ILE A 42 2.65 2.60 -0.77
C ILE A 42 4.12 2.69 -0.36
N ILE A 43 4.51 1.85 0.58
CA ILE A 43 5.86 1.80 1.13
C ILE A 43 6.44 0.43 0.82
N ILE A 44 7.56 0.41 0.12
CA ILE A 44 8.28 -0.81 -0.24
C ILE A 44 9.48 -0.93 0.70
N LEU A 45 9.54 -2.05 1.41
CA LEU A 45 10.57 -2.39 2.38
C LEU A 45 11.35 -3.61 1.88
N GLU A 46 12.66 -3.61 2.12
CA GLU A 46 13.56 -4.74 1.89
C GLU A 46 14.17 -5.16 3.23
N TYR A 47 14.15 -6.46 3.51
CA TYR A 47 14.78 -7.05 4.70
C TYR A 47 16.03 -7.79 4.27
N PHE A 48 17.11 -7.66 5.05
CA PHE A 48 18.35 -8.38 4.83
C PHE A 48 18.48 -9.46 5.91
N GLU A 49 18.81 -10.68 5.50
CA GLU A 49 19.20 -11.79 6.39
C GLU A 49 20.65 -11.64 6.88
#